data_AF-A0AAV4BNZ3-F1
#
_entry.id   AF-A0AAV4BNZ3-F1
#
_cell.length_a   1.000
_cell.length_b   1.000
_cell.length_c   1.000
_cell.angle_alpha   90.00
_cell.angle_beta   90.00
_cell.angle_gamma   90.00
#
_symmetry.space_group_name_H-M   'P 1'
#
loop_
_entity.id
_entity.type
_entity.pdbx_description
1 polymer ?
#
loop_
_entity_poly.entity_id
_entity_poly.type
_entity_poly.pdbx_seq_one_letter_code
_entity_poly.pdbx_strand_id
1 'polypeptide(L)'
;MPRPTVGKQKLSERNIRFRCSLQNTILDVLRARPGWIEVNNEGGAWDFYWADVWWMKEIFDRAYLEDQMRLNHFRNHYELTRKNLMVKNLKRLRRQLERDSGKAEAQKYPFFFLFF
;
A
#
# COMPACT_ATOMS: atom_id res chain seq x y z
N MET A 1 -3.49 -34.97 -5.68
CA MET A 1 -4.50 -34.03 -6.22
C MET A 1 -3.78 -32.73 -6.62
N PRO A 2 -3.63 -32.40 -7.91
CA PRO A 2 -3.09 -31.10 -8.29
C PRO A 2 -4.15 -30.01 -8.09
N ARG A 3 -3.73 -28.87 -7.55
CA ARG A 3 -4.58 -27.68 -7.30
C ARG A 3 -5.12 -27.13 -8.64
N PRO A 4 -6.38 -26.66 -8.71
CA PRO A 4 -6.86 -26.01 -9.92
C PRO A 4 -6.09 -24.72 -10.14
N THR A 5 -5.40 -24.64 -11.27
CA THR A 5 -4.80 -23.42 -11.80
C THR A 5 -5.90 -22.43 -12.12
N VAL A 6 -6.07 -21.41 -11.28
CA VAL A 6 -6.91 -20.25 -11.57
C VAL A 6 -6.34 -19.61 -12.83
N GLY A 7 -7.09 -19.74 -13.93
CA GLY A 7 -6.75 -19.12 -15.20
C GLY A 7 -6.56 -17.62 -15.00
N LYS A 8 -5.43 -17.09 -15.47
CA LYS A 8 -5.20 -15.66 -15.58
C LYS A 8 -6.22 -15.12 -16.58
N GLN A 9 -7.38 -14.69 -16.11
CA GLN A 9 -8.30 -13.91 -16.93
C GLN A 9 -7.52 -12.70 -17.46
N LYS A 10 -7.49 -12.58 -18.79
CA LYS A 10 -6.98 -11.40 -19.50
C LYS A 10 -7.66 -10.18 -18.88
N LEU A 11 -6.91 -9.33 -18.17
CA LEU A 11 -7.41 -8.08 -17.58
C LEU A 11 -7.88 -7.05 -18.62
N SER A 12 -7.89 -7.40 -19.92
CA SER A 12 -8.00 -6.48 -21.04
C SER A 12 -9.42 -6.11 -21.48
N GLU A 13 -10.47 -6.52 -20.77
CA GLU A 13 -11.87 -6.23 -21.17
C GLU A 13 -12.73 -5.60 -20.05
N ARG A 14 -12.20 -5.46 -18.82
CA ARG A 14 -12.97 -4.91 -17.72
C ARG A 14 -12.69 -3.42 -17.57
N ASN A 15 -13.73 -2.59 -17.74
CA ASN A 15 -13.67 -1.18 -17.37
C ASN A 15 -13.37 -1.08 -15.88
N ILE A 16 -12.26 -0.41 -15.52
CA ILE A 16 -11.82 -0.19 -14.15
C ILE A 16 -12.44 1.11 -13.66
N ARG A 17 -13.29 1.03 -12.63
CA ARG A 17 -13.84 2.22 -11.98
C ARG A 17 -12.86 2.72 -10.95
N PHE A 18 -12.39 3.95 -11.10
CA PHE A 18 -11.42 4.54 -10.19
C PHE A 18 -11.96 5.76 -9.44
N ARG A 19 -11.43 5.96 -8.24
CA ARG A 19 -11.53 7.21 -7.47
C ARG A 19 -10.13 7.80 -7.27
N CYS A 20 -10.04 9.11 -7.11
CA CYS A 20 -8.80 9.80 -6.77
C CYS A 20 -9.10 10.94 -5.78
N SER A 21 -8.45 10.94 -4.61
CA SER A 21 -8.61 12.03 -3.63
C SER A 21 -7.94 13.34 -4.07
N LEU A 22 -7.04 13.25 -5.06
CA LEU A 22 -6.17 14.36 -5.47
C LEU A 22 -6.58 14.88 -6.85
N GLN A 23 -6.67 16.20 -6.98
CA GLN A 23 -6.84 16.88 -8.27
C GLN A 23 -5.48 17.34 -8.79
N ASN A 24 -4.66 16.38 -9.24
CA ASN A 24 -3.30 16.62 -9.73
C ASN A 24 -2.96 15.72 -10.92
N THR A 25 -1.69 15.70 -11.34
CA THR A 25 -1.19 14.88 -12.46
C THR A 25 -1.57 13.41 -12.36
N ILE A 26 -1.76 12.88 -11.15
CA ILE A 26 -2.20 11.48 -10.96
C ILE A 26 -3.60 11.31 -11.54
N LEU A 27 -4.51 12.25 -11.28
CA LEU A 27 -5.84 12.23 -11.85
C LEU A 27 -5.80 12.27 -13.38
N ASP A 28 -4.95 13.12 -13.96
CA ASP A 28 -4.78 13.22 -15.41
C ASP A 28 -4.28 11.90 -16.02
N VAL A 29 -3.31 11.26 -15.36
CA VAL A 29 -2.77 9.96 -15.76
C VAL A 29 -3.83 8.85 -15.67
N LEU A 30 -4.64 8.84 -14.61
CA LEU A 30 -5.71 7.84 -14.46
C LEU A 30 -6.81 8.03 -15.51
N ARG A 31 -7.17 9.27 -15.84
CA ARG A 31 -8.13 9.61 -16.91
C ARG A 31 -7.63 9.26 -18.30
N ALA A 32 -6.34 9.46 -18.56
CA ALA A 32 -5.74 9.16 -19.86
C ALA A 32 -5.63 7.65 -20.14
N ARG A 33 -5.85 6.80 -19.12
CA ARG A 33 -5.68 5.35 -19.26
C ARG A 33 -6.92 4.71 -19.92
N PRO A 34 -6.76 3.99 -21.03
CA PRO A 34 -7.89 3.32 -21.69
C PRO A 34 -8.59 2.33 -20.76
N GLY A 35 -9.93 2.38 -20.73
CA GLY A 35 -10.77 1.52 -19.89
C GLY A 35 -10.86 1.95 -18.42
N TRP A 36 -10.31 3.11 -18.03
CA TRP A 36 -10.43 3.65 -16.67
C TRP A 36 -11.52 4.72 -16.62
N ILE A 37 -12.48 4.53 -15.73
CA ILE A 37 -13.65 5.41 -15.60
C ILE A 37 -13.64 6.02 -14.20
N GLU A 38 -13.60 7.35 -14.13
CA GLU A 38 -13.66 8.07 -12.87
C GLU A 38 -15.08 8.01 -12.28
N VAL A 39 -15.19 7.70 -10.99
CA VAL A 39 -16.46 7.65 -10.26
C VAL A 39 -16.47 8.71 -9.16
N ASN A 40 -17.32 9.73 -9.32
CA ASN A 40 -17.39 10.86 -8.38
C ASN A 40 -18.44 10.70 -7.27
N ASN A 41 -19.32 9.68 -7.36
CA ASN A 41 -20.40 9.51 -6.40
C ASN A 41 -19.90 8.86 -5.11
N GLU A 42 -20.07 9.51 -3.96
CA GLU A 42 -19.57 9.05 -2.65
C GLU A 42 -20.07 7.65 -2.25
N GLY A 43 -21.20 7.18 -2.79
CA GLY A 43 -21.74 5.82 -2.56
C GLY A 43 -21.56 4.81 -3.70
N GLY A 44 -20.91 5.17 -4.80
CA GLY A 44 -20.76 4.27 -5.96
C GLY A 44 -19.69 3.19 -5.77
N ALA A 45 -19.95 1.96 -6.21
CA ALA A 45 -18.95 0.89 -6.21
C ALA A 45 -17.73 1.27 -7.07
N TRP A 46 -16.53 1.08 -6.53
CA TRP A 46 -15.25 1.39 -7.17
C TRP A 46 -14.31 0.20 -7.10
N ASP A 47 -13.40 0.08 -8.07
CA ASP A 47 -12.47 -1.04 -8.17
C ASP A 47 -11.04 -0.62 -7.76
N PHE A 48 -10.66 0.63 -8.04
CA PHE A 48 -9.39 1.22 -7.63
C PHE A 48 -9.60 2.57 -6.96
N TYR A 49 -8.88 2.84 -5.87
CA TYR A 49 -8.90 4.15 -5.25
C TYR A 49 -7.47 4.64 -4.98
N TRP A 50 -7.13 5.75 -5.62
CA TRP A 50 -5.97 6.55 -5.24
C TRP A 50 -6.34 7.42 -4.04
N ALA A 51 -6.24 6.82 -2.86
CA ALA A 51 -6.57 7.45 -1.59
C ALA A 51 -5.42 8.34 -1.10
N ASP A 52 -5.77 9.38 -0.35
CA ASP A 52 -4.80 10.14 0.44
C ASP A 52 -4.49 9.46 1.79
N VAL A 53 -3.48 9.98 2.48
CA VAL A 53 -3.01 9.47 3.77
C VAL A 53 -4.04 9.68 4.89
N TRP A 54 -4.93 10.67 4.77
CA TRP A 54 -5.96 10.94 5.77
C TRP A 54 -7.07 9.87 5.70
N TRP A 55 -7.53 9.54 4.50
CA TRP A 55 -8.52 8.48 4.26
C TRP A 55 -8.03 7.13 4.79
N MET A 56 -6.73 6.83 4.62
CA MET A 56 -6.11 5.63 5.17
C MET A 56 -6.07 5.58 6.70
N LYS A 57 -6.12 6.73 7.39
CA LYS A 57 -6.10 6.78 8.86
C LYS A 57 -7.50 6.70 9.45
N GLU A 58 -8.45 7.44 8.87
CA GLU A 58 -9.77 7.63 9.47
C GLU A 58 -10.81 6.64 8.94
N ILE A 59 -10.67 6.22 7.68
CA ILE A 59 -11.74 5.50 6.97
C ILE A 59 -11.33 4.05 6.69
N PHE A 60 -10.06 3.77 6.37
CA PHE A 60 -9.63 2.41 6.01
C PHE A 60 -9.99 1.35 7.07
N ASP A 61 -9.78 1.62 8.36
CA ASP A 61 -10.09 0.65 9.43
C ASP A 61 -11.60 0.45 9.66
N ARG A 62 -12.43 1.38 9.17
CA ARG A 62 -13.89 1.33 9.29
C ARG A 62 -14.57 0.86 7.99
N ALA A 63 -13.86 0.93 6.87
CA ALA A 63 -14.37 0.58 5.56
C ALA A 63 -14.35 -0.94 5.37
N TYR A 64 -15.47 -1.48 4.89
CA TYR A 64 -15.50 -2.83 4.35
C TYR A 64 -14.95 -2.79 2.92
N LEU A 65 -13.81 -3.44 2.70
CA LEU A 65 -13.19 -3.53 1.38
C LEU A 65 -13.37 -4.95 0.84
N GLU A 66 -13.95 -5.04 -0.35
CA GLU A 66 -14.09 -6.30 -1.07
C GLU A 66 -12.76 -6.75 -1.70
N ASP A 67 -12.59 -8.05 -1.92
CA ASP A 67 -11.33 -8.66 -2.35
C ASP A 67 -10.78 -8.13 -3.68
N GLN A 68 -11.61 -7.61 -4.57
CA GLN A 68 -11.18 -7.03 -5.84
C GLN A 68 -10.81 -5.54 -5.74
N MET A 69 -11.14 -4.87 -4.63
CA MET A 69 -10.86 -3.45 -4.45
C MET A 69 -9.37 -3.24 -4.21
N ARG A 70 -8.80 -2.19 -4.81
CA ARG A 70 -7.37 -1.90 -4.76
C ARG A 70 -7.14 -0.47 -4.26
N LEU A 71 -6.18 -0.34 -3.36
CA LEU A 71 -5.72 0.93 -2.80
C LEU A 71 -4.23 1.11 -3.09
N ASN A 72 -3.80 2.36 -3.22
CA ASN A 72 -2.40 2.74 -3.41
C ASN A 72 -1.56 2.69 -2.13
N HIS A 73 -2.17 2.52 -0.95
CA HIS A 73 -1.49 2.51 0.34
C HIS A 73 -1.60 1.17 1.07
N PHE A 74 -0.49 0.75 1.68
CA PHE A 74 -0.49 -0.38 2.62
C PHE A 74 -0.99 0.03 4.00
N ARG A 75 -1.68 -0.90 4.67
CA ARG A 75 -2.03 -0.76 6.09
C ARG A 75 -0.74 -0.58 6.90
N ASN A 76 -0.76 0.35 7.86
CA ASN A 76 0.40 0.66 8.73
C ASN A 76 1.65 1.16 7.98
N HIS A 77 1.51 1.73 6.77
CA HIS A 77 2.65 2.30 6.04
C HIS A 77 3.49 3.29 6.87
N TYR A 78 2.88 3.96 7.86
CA TYR A 78 3.54 4.91 8.75
C TYR A 78 4.67 4.30 9.59
N GLU A 79 4.71 2.98 9.81
CA GLU A 79 5.77 2.27 10.53
C GLU A 79 7.15 2.45 9.88
N LEU A 80 7.17 2.64 8.56
CA LEU A 80 8.38 2.80 7.76
C LEU A 80 8.47 4.16 7.06
N THR A 81 7.45 5.01 7.09
CA THR A 81 7.53 6.36 6.48
C THR A 81 7.70 7.48 7.51
N ARG A 82 7.42 7.27 8.80
CA ARG A 82 7.68 8.24 9.86
C ARG A 82 9.05 8.01 10.48
N LYS A 83 9.93 9.03 10.47
CA LYS A 83 11.29 8.98 11.04
C LYS A 83 11.33 8.34 12.44
N ASN A 84 10.46 8.78 13.34
CA ASN A 84 10.43 8.32 14.73
C ASN A 84 10.10 6.81 14.85
N LEU A 85 9.15 6.32 14.04
CA LEU A 85 8.75 4.91 14.07
C LEU A 85 9.75 4.03 13.31
N MET A 86 10.24 4.50 12.18
CA MET A 86 11.30 3.85 11.42
C MET A 86 12.51 3.59 12.33
N VAL A 87 13.01 4.61 13.03
CA VAL A 87 14.15 4.46 13.96
C VAL A 87 13.85 3.44 15.07
N LYS A 88 12.63 3.44 15.65
CA LYS A 88 12.24 2.46 16.67
C LYS A 88 12.21 1.04 16.11
N ASN A 89 11.61 0.83 14.94
CA ASN A 89 11.48 -0.47 14.29
C ASN A 89 12.82 -1.04 13.87
N LEU A 90 13.67 -0.20 13.30
CA LEU A 90 15.04 -0.54 12.91
C LEU A 90 15.90 -0.92 14.14
N LYS A 91 15.82 -0.17 15.24
CA LYS A 91 16.46 -0.54 16.52
C LYS A 91 15.95 -1.87 17.06
N ARG A 92 14.64 -2.11 16.98
CA ARG A 92 14.02 -3.39 17.39
C ARG A 92 14.54 -4.56 16.55
N LEU A 93 14.60 -4.39 15.22
CA LEU A 93 15.12 -5.39 14.29
C LEU A 93 16.58 -5.73 14.60
N ARG A 94 17.42 -4.72 14.82
CA ARG A 94 18.83 -4.95 15.18
C ARG A 94 18.96 -5.77 16.46
N ARG A 95 18.22 -5.42 17.53
CA ARG A 95 18.23 -6.18 18.79
C ARG A 95 17.74 -7.62 18.62
N GLN A 96 16.79 -7.84 17.71
CA GLN A 96 16.33 -9.18 17.38
C GLN A 96 17.42 -10.00 16.69
N LEU A 97 18.08 -9.44 15.67
CA LEU A 97 19.19 -10.09 14.96
C LEU A 97 20.38 -10.39 15.88
N GLU A 98 20.72 -9.48 16.80
CA GLU A 98 21.79 -9.70 17.78
C GLU A 98 21.50 -10.87 18.71
N ARG A 99 20.22 -11.11 19.06
CA ARG A 99 19.79 -12.26 19.88
C ARG A 99 19.76 -13.56 19.08
N ASP A 100 19.21 -13.53 17.87
CA ASP A 100 18.90 -14.73 17.11
C ASP A 100 20.11 -15.25 16.30
N SER A 101 21.00 -14.36 15.86
CA SER A 101 22.10 -14.69 14.93
C SER A 101 23.45 -14.08 15.32
N GLY A 102 23.52 -13.43 16.47
CA GLY A 102 24.75 -12.84 17.00
C GLY A 102 25.11 -11.49 16.38
N LYS A 103 26.14 -10.85 16.96
CA LYS A 103 26.53 -9.46 16.65
C LYS A 103 27.06 -9.26 15.23
N ALA A 104 27.64 -10.28 14.62
CA ALA A 104 28.24 -10.19 13.28
C ALA A 104 27.16 -9.99 12.18
N GLU A 105 26.04 -10.71 12.27
CA GLU A 105 24.93 -10.57 11.32
C GLU A 105 24.22 -9.22 11.48
N ALA A 106 24.05 -8.75 12.72
CA ALA A 106 23.45 -7.44 12.99
C ALA A 106 24.28 -6.26 12.43
N GLN A 107 25.61 -6.40 12.36
CA GLN A 107 26.50 -5.37 11.79
C GLN A 107 26.43 -5.29 10.25
N LYS A 108 25.88 -6.30 9.56
CA LYS A 108 25.69 -6.26 8.09
C LYS A 108 24.60 -5.29 7.63
N TYR A 109 23.86 -4.69 8.55
CA TYR A 109 22.83 -3.70 8.27
C TYR A 109 23.31 -2.29 8.70
N PRO A 110 24.31 -1.68 8.01
CA PRO A 110 24.89 -0.40 8.40
C PRO A 110 23.95 0.79 8.17
N PHE A 111 22.82 0.60 7.47
CA PHE A 111 21.83 1.64 7.15
C PHE A 111 21.12 2.21 8.39
N PHE A 112 21.39 1.69 9.59
CA PHE A 112 20.93 2.21 10.87
C PHE A 112 21.69 3.47 11.31
N PHE A 113 21.97 4.41 10.40
CA PHE A 113 22.59 5.67 10.78
C PHE A 113 21.77 6.29 11.92
N LEU A 114 22.50 6.64 12.99
CA LEU A 114 21.98 7.39 14.12
C LEU A 114 21.45 8.71 13.58
N PHE A 115 20.18 8.72 13.21
CA PHE A 115 19.46 9.95 13.00
C PHE A 115 19.35 10.62 14.37
N PHE A 116 20.25 11.57 14.61
CA PHE A 116 20.13 12.57 15.66
C PHE A 116 18.83 13.40 15.43
#